data_AF-A0AA43C6A8-F1
#
_entry.id   AF-A0AA43C6A8-F1
#
_cell.length_a   1.000
_cell.length_b   1.000
_cell.length_c   1.000
_cell.angle_alpha   90.00
_cell.angle_beta   90.00
_cell.angle_gamma   90.00
#
_symmetry.space_group_name_H-M   'P 1'
#
loop_
_entity.id
_entity.type
_entity.pdbx_description
1 polymer ?
#
loop_
_entity_poly.entity_id
_entity_poly.type
_entity_poly.pdbx_seq_one_letter_code
_entity_poly.pdbx_strand_id
1 'polypeptide(L)'
;MRGPVRRSARPVAVPCGVLGLACLLLGCAAARAPRGPAPLSKIAFGSCAHQDHPQPIWDAVLAAEPDLFVLLGDNVYADTAGATDASAMRAVYDRQAATPGWRRLRATTEVVATWDDHDYGADDGGADFAGKEGAKEEFLRFFSIPRDAPVRGRAGVYSARVWGPP
;
A
#
# COMPACT_ATOMS: atom_id res chain seq x y z
N MET A 1 -37.09 15.77 71.65
CA MET A 1 -36.56 14.87 72.70
C MET A 1 -36.29 13.48 72.13
N ARG A 2 -35.03 13.18 71.78
CA ARG A 2 -34.42 11.84 71.78
C ARG A 2 -32.91 12.08 71.99
N GLY A 3 -32.36 11.50 73.05
CA GLY A 3 -31.00 11.74 73.55
C GLY A 3 -29.88 11.11 72.71
N PRO A 4 -28.60 11.33 73.10
CA PRO A 4 -27.43 11.09 72.27
C PRO A 4 -26.89 9.67 72.40
N VAL A 5 -26.23 9.17 71.35
CA VAL A 5 -25.40 7.95 71.43
C VAL A 5 -23.97 8.31 71.01
N ARG A 6 -23.06 8.29 72.00
CA ARG A 6 -21.60 8.31 71.81
C ARG A 6 -21.10 6.91 71.47
N ARG A 7 -20.21 6.79 70.47
CA ARG A 7 -19.14 5.76 70.39
C ARG A 7 -17.94 6.40 69.66
N SER A 8 -16.92 6.82 70.40
CA SER A 8 -15.64 6.10 70.63
C SER A 8 -14.80 5.96 69.36
N ALA A 9 -13.84 6.89 69.20
CA ALA A 9 -12.75 6.78 68.25
C ALA A 9 -11.65 5.85 68.80
N ARG A 10 -11.16 4.95 67.96
CA ARG A 10 -9.93 4.17 68.18
C ARG A 10 -8.85 4.69 67.23
N PRO A 11 -7.58 4.81 67.67
CA PRO A 11 -6.50 5.24 66.80
C PRO A 11 -6.04 4.07 65.93
N VAL A 12 -5.72 4.33 64.66
CA VAL A 12 -4.99 3.37 63.82
C VAL A 12 -3.59 3.94 63.58
N ALA A 13 -2.62 3.12 63.94
CA ALA A 13 -1.20 3.39 63.90
C ALA A 13 -0.66 3.50 62.47
N VAL A 14 0.35 4.35 62.29
CA VAL A 14 1.17 4.47 61.08
C VAL A 14 2.39 3.56 61.25
N PRO A 15 2.65 2.58 60.35
CA PRO A 15 3.91 1.88 60.35
C PRO A 15 4.93 2.56 59.43
N CYS A 16 6.13 2.71 59.98
CA CYS A 16 7.40 2.98 59.30
C CYS A 16 7.80 1.85 58.34
N GLY A 17 8.56 2.19 57.30
CA GLY A 17 9.34 1.28 56.44
C GLY A 17 8.70 1.09 55.07
N VAL A 18 9.39 1.19 53.93
CA VAL A 18 10.79 0.89 53.62
C VAL A 18 11.18 1.76 52.41
N LEU A 19 12.37 2.38 52.44
CA LEU A 19 12.99 3.02 51.29
C LEU A 19 13.31 1.94 50.23
N GLY A 20 12.48 1.84 49.18
CA GLY A 20 12.75 0.98 48.03
C GLY A 20 13.78 1.63 47.12
N LEU A 21 14.98 1.06 47.03
CA LEU A 21 16.00 1.43 46.05
C LEU A 21 15.50 1.00 44.66
N ALA A 22 14.92 1.93 43.90
CA ALA A 22 14.53 1.70 42.52
C ALA A 22 15.81 1.63 41.65
N CYS A 23 16.29 0.41 41.41
CA CYS A 23 17.36 0.16 40.45
C CYS A 23 16.77 0.29 39.04
N LEU A 24 16.88 1.48 38.44
CA LEU A 24 16.56 1.71 37.03
C LEU A 24 17.57 0.95 36.17
N LEU A 25 17.21 -0.27 35.77
CA LEU A 25 17.86 -0.97 34.67
C LEU A 25 17.49 -0.24 33.37
N LEU A 26 18.23 0.81 33.01
CA LEU A 26 18.27 1.28 31.63
C LEU A 26 18.97 0.20 30.80
N GLY A 27 18.19 -0.79 30.37
CA GLY A 27 18.60 -1.69 29.31
C GLY A 27 18.83 -0.86 28.05
N CYS A 28 20.09 -0.72 27.64
CA CYS A 28 20.43 -0.28 26.29
C CYS A 28 19.88 -1.33 25.32
N ALA A 29 18.66 -1.11 24.83
CA ALA A 29 18.19 -1.78 23.63
C ALA A 29 19.08 -1.25 22.49
N ALA A 30 20.09 -2.03 22.10
CA ALA A 30 20.87 -1.74 20.92
C ALA A 30 19.88 -1.70 19.74
N ALA A 31 19.69 -0.51 19.16
CA ALA A 31 18.88 -0.35 17.98
C ALA A 31 19.43 -1.27 16.89
N ARG A 32 18.62 -2.21 16.42
CA ARG A 32 19.00 -3.09 15.32
C ARG A 32 19.13 -2.22 14.07
N ALA A 33 20.31 -2.22 13.45
CA ALA A 33 20.49 -1.57 12.16
C ALA A 33 19.41 -2.06 11.17
N PRO A 34 18.85 -1.19 10.32
CA PRO A 34 17.87 -1.60 9.33
C PRO A 34 18.49 -2.71 8.48
N ARG A 35 17.86 -3.89 8.49
CA ARG A 35 18.21 -4.93 7.51
C ARG A 35 17.76 -4.40 6.16
N GLY A 36 18.64 -4.43 5.16
CA GLY A 36 18.23 -4.22 3.77
C GLY A 36 17.08 -5.15 3.41
N PRO A 37 16.31 -4.86 2.35
CA PRO A 37 15.18 -5.69 1.96
C PRO A 37 15.65 -7.13 1.82
N ALA A 38 14.95 -8.06 2.48
CA ALA A 38 15.25 -9.48 2.34
C ALA A 38 15.21 -9.87 0.85
N PRO A 39 16.03 -10.84 0.40
CA PRO A 39 15.93 -11.33 -0.96
C PRO A 39 14.50 -11.79 -1.24
N LEU A 40 13.95 -11.41 -2.40
CA LEU A 40 12.65 -11.94 -2.83
C LEU A 40 12.77 -13.45 -3.04
N SER A 41 11.77 -14.19 -2.59
CA SER A 41 11.68 -15.65 -2.74
C SER A 41 10.59 -16.06 -3.73
N LYS A 42 9.54 -15.25 -3.87
CA LYS A 42 8.41 -15.52 -4.75
C LYS A 42 7.93 -14.26 -5.47
N ILE A 43 8.02 -14.29 -6.79
CA ILE A 43 7.52 -13.26 -7.69
C ILE A 43 6.33 -13.84 -8.44
N ALA A 44 5.18 -13.19 -8.33
CA ALA A 44 4.02 -13.46 -9.17
C ALA A 44 3.90 -12.36 -10.23
N PHE A 45 3.25 -12.66 -11.35
CA PHE A 45 2.99 -11.71 -12.41
C PHE A 45 1.64 -11.96 -13.07
N GLY A 46 1.08 -10.93 -13.68
CA GLY A 46 -0.19 -11.01 -14.39
C GLY A 46 -0.51 -9.74 -15.17
N SER A 47 -1.58 -9.78 -15.94
CA SER A 47 -2.08 -8.68 -16.77
C SER A 47 -3.60 -8.80 -16.94
N CYS A 48 -4.20 -7.90 -17.72
CA CYS A 48 -5.60 -7.98 -18.18
C CYS A 48 -6.63 -7.96 -17.03
N ALA A 49 -6.45 -7.02 -16.10
CA ALA A 49 -7.29 -6.85 -14.92
C ALA A 49 -8.47 -5.90 -15.20
N HIS A 50 -9.39 -6.30 -16.07
CA HIS A 50 -10.52 -5.47 -16.49
C HIS A 50 -11.40 -5.02 -15.32
N GLN A 51 -11.46 -3.71 -15.05
CA GLN A 51 -12.10 -3.11 -13.87
C GLN A 51 -13.60 -3.36 -13.77
N ASP A 52 -14.28 -3.57 -14.91
CA ASP A 52 -15.72 -3.78 -14.97
C ASP A 52 -16.13 -5.28 -14.94
N HIS A 53 -15.17 -6.21 -14.74
CA HIS A 53 -15.42 -7.64 -14.64
C HIS A 53 -15.10 -8.19 -13.24
N PRO A 54 -15.72 -9.32 -12.82
CA PRO A 54 -15.30 -10.03 -11.63
C PRO A 54 -13.83 -10.45 -11.73
N GLN A 55 -13.03 -10.16 -10.69
CA GLN A 55 -11.61 -10.51 -10.63
C GLN A 55 -11.34 -11.52 -9.48
N PRO A 56 -11.86 -12.77 -9.56
CA PRO A 56 -11.62 -13.80 -8.53
C PRO A 56 -10.15 -14.25 -8.49
N ILE A 57 -9.37 -13.95 -9.55
CA ILE A 57 -7.96 -14.30 -9.65
C ILE A 57 -7.13 -13.77 -8.48
N TRP A 58 -7.52 -12.63 -7.88
CA TRP A 58 -6.82 -12.07 -6.73
C TRP A 58 -6.82 -13.00 -5.53
N ASP A 59 -7.82 -13.85 -5.34
CA ASP A 59 -7.85 -14.80 -4.23
C ASP A 59 -6.76 -15.87 -4.39
N ALA A 60 -6.57 -16.37 -5.62
CA ALA A 60 -5.49 -17.30 -5.92
C ALA A 60 -4.11 -16.65 -5.80
N VAL A 61 -3.96 -15.40 -6.25
CA VAL A 61 -2.71 -14.63 -6.11
C VAL A 61 -2.37 -14.40 -4.64
N LEU A 62 -3.35 -14.00 -3.82
CA LEU A 62 -3.15 -13.78 -2.38
C LEU A 62 -2.81 -15.08 -1.67
N ALA A 63 -3.48 -16.19 -2.00
CA ALA A 63 -3.18 -17.52 -1.43
C ALA A 63 -1.78 -18.02 -1.81
N ALA A 64 -1.22 -17.54 -2.92
CA ALA A 64 0.15 -17.85 -3.30
C ALA A 64 1.19 -17.07 -2.47
N GLU A 65 0.82 -16.08 -1.66
CA GLU A 65 1.72 -15.28 -0.80
C GLU A 65 2.99 -14.78 -1.54
N PRO A 66 2.86 -13.97 -2.60
CA PRO A 66 4.00 -13.40 -3.30
C PRO A 66 4.66 -12.28 -2.50
N ASP A 67 5.99 -12.20 -2.58
CA ASP A 67 6.77 -11.07 -2.05
C ASP A 67 6.61 -9.83 -2.96
N LEU A 68 6.47 -10.07 -4.28
CA LEU A 68 6.31 -9.08 -5.33
C LEU A 68 5.26 -9.55 -6.34
N PHE A 69 4.37 -8.65 -6.75
CA PHE A 69 3.49 -8.84 -7.89
C PHE A 69 3.87 -7.87 -9.03
N VAL A 70 4.17 -8.41 -10.20
CA VAL A 70 4.51 -7.65 -11.41
C VAL A 70 3.31 -7.62 -12.34
N LEU A 71 2.71 -6.44 -12.50
CA LEU A 71 1.70 -6.20 -13.51
C LEU A 71 2.37 -5.88 -14.86
N LEU A 72 1.95 -6.61 -15.89
CA LEU A 72 2.59 -6.58 -17.21
C LEU A 72 1.88 -5.69 -18.23
N GLY A 73 0.75 -5.08 -17.87
CA GLY A 73 -0.09 -4.33 -18.80
C GLY A 73 -1.57 -4.65 -18.60
N ASP A 74 -2.43 -3.94 -19.32
CA ASP A 74 -3.89 -3.96 -19.19
C ASP A 74 -4.33 -3.94 -17.71
N ASN A 75 -3.75 -3.02 -16.93
CA ASN A 75 -4.13 -2.84 -15.53
C ASN A 75 -5.56 -2.32 -15.41
N VAL A 76 -5.97 -1.58 -16.44
CA VAL A 76 -7.33 -1.14 -16.72
C VAL A 76 -7.59 -1.13 -18.23
N TYR A 77 -8.86 -1.13 -18.61
CA TYR A 77 -9.34 -1.01 -19.99
C TYR A 77 -10.00 0.35 -20.17
N ALA A 78 -9.20 1.38 -20.43
CA ALA A 78 -9.68 2.75 -20.42
C ALA A 78 -10.28 3.21 -21.76
N ASP A 79 -9.75 2.69 -22.85
CA ASP A 79 -10.29 2.77 -24.22
C ASP A 79 -11.74 2.25 -24.30
N THR A 80 -12.06 1.11 -23.67
CA THR A 80 -13.41 0.53 -23.66
C THR A 80 -14.42 1.43 -22.93
N ALA A 81 -13.92 2.27 -22.02
CA ALA A 81 -14.69 3.29 -21.32
C ALA A 81 -14.72 4.64 -22.06
N GLY A 82 -14.09 4.74 -23.24
CA GLY A 82 -13.97 5.98 -24.02
C GLY A 82 -13.13 7.06 -23.35
N ALA A 83 -12.17 6.68 -22.49
CA ALA A 83 -11.38 7.62 -21.72
C ALA A 83 -10.29 8.27 -22.58
N THR A 84 -10.49 9.53 -22.96
CA THR A 84 -9.54 10.28 -23.81
C THR A 84 -8.79 11.39 -23.08
N ASP A 85 -9.10 11.66 -21.81
CA ASP A 85 -8.47 12.68 -20.99
C ASP A 85 -8.15 12.16 -19.57
N ALA A 86 -7.34 12.92 -18.82
CA ALA A 86 -6.92 12.54 -17.48
C ALA A 86 -8.08 12.31 -16.50
N SER A 87 -9.19 13.06 -16.62
CA SER A 87 -10.35 12.90 -15.73
C SER A 87 -11.14 11.64 -16.03
N ALA A 88 -11.26 11.25 -17.31
CA ALA A 88 -11.87 9.99 -17.67
C ALA A 88 -10.97 8.81 -17.26
N MET A 89 -9.66 8.91 -17.49
CA MET A 89 -8.66 7.93 -17.06
C MET A 89 -8.68 7.74 -15.54
N ARG A 90 -8.79 8.85 -14.78
CA ARG A 90 -8.96 8.87 -13.33
C ARG A 90 -10.11 7.96 -12.89
N ALA A 91 -11.27 8.15 -13.50
CA ALA A 91 -12.48 7.41 -13.16
C ALA A 91 -12.33 5.91 -13.44
N VAL A 92 -11.62 5.53 -14.51
CA VAL A 92 -11.32 4.11 -14.81
C VAL A 92 -10.42 3.50 -13.74
N TYR A 93 -9.31 4.16 -13.41
CA TYR A 93 -8.40 3.69 -12.35
C TYR A 93 -9.05 3.67 -10.96
N ASP A 94 -9.94 4.61 -10.66
CA ASP A 94 -10.64 4.64 -9.38
C ASP A 94 -11.66 3.47 -9.26
N ARG A 95 -12.23 2.98 -10.38
CA ARG A 95 -13.01 1.72 -10.39
C ARG A 95 -12.11 0.52 -10.06
N GLN A 96 -10.94 0.41 -10.68
CA GLN A 96 -10.00 -0.66 -10.35
C GLN A 96 -9.53 -0.59 -8.89
N ALA A 97 -9.29 0.63 -8.38
CA ALA A 97 -8.94 0.86 -6.97
C ALA A 97 -10.02 0.37 -6.00
N ALA A 98 -11.29 0.35 -6.43
CA ALA A 98 -12.41 -0.11 -5.62
C ALA A 98 -12.54 -1.64 -5.58
N THR A 99 -11.91 -2.38 -6.51
CA THR A 99 -11.96 -3.85 -6.58
C THR A 99 -11.45 -4.47 -5.27
N PRO A 100 -12.26 -5.27 -4.54
CA PRO A 100 -11.88 -5.78 -3.22
C PRO A 100 -10.60 -6.61 -3.22
N GLY A 101 -10.41 -7.47 -4.22
CA GLY A 101 -9.19 -8.28 -4.37
C GLY A 101 -7.95 -7.43 -4.61
N TRP A 102 -8.04 -6.42 -5.47
CA TRP A 102 -6.98 -5.45 -5.70
C TRP A 102 -6.59 -4.69 -4.43
N ARG A 103 -7.58 -4.21 -3.66
CA ARG A 103 -7.35 -3.53 -2.38
C ARG A 103 -6.60 -4.40 -1.38
N ARG A 104 -6.94 -5.70 -1.31
CA ARG A 104 -6.21 -6.66 -0.47
C ARG A 104 -4.78 -6.85 -0.96
N LEU A 105 -4.57 -7.10 -2.26
CA LEU A 105 -3.24 -7.26 -2.85
C LEU A 105 -2.34 -6.05 -2.54
N ARG A 106 -2.83 -4.83 -2.79
CA ARG A 106 -2.09 -3.58 -2.54
C ARG A 106 -1.77 -3.35 -1.07
N ALA A 107 -2.51 -3.94 -0.14
CA ALA A 107 -2.27 -3.83 1.30
C ALA A 107 -1.22 -4.82 1.80
N THR A 108 -0.99 -5.92 1.10
CA THR A 108 -0.16 -7.04 1.59
C THR A 108 1.07 -7.32 0.75
N THR A 109 1.11 -6.87 -0.51
CA THR A 109 2.13 -7.25 -1.49
C THR A 109 2.68 -6.00 -2.18
N GLU A 110 4.01 -5.93 -2.36
CA GLU A 110 4.60 -4.89 -3.21
C GLU A 110 4.14 -5.13 -4.66
N VAL A 111 3.59 -4.09 -5.29
CA VAL A 111 3.16 -4.14 -6.69
C VAL A 111 4.01 -3.20 -7.52
N VAL A 112 4.59 -3.73 -8.58
CA VAL A 112 5.22 -2.94 -9.66
C VAL A 112 4.47 -3.19 -10.95
N ALA A 113 4.43 -2.20 -11.83
CA ALA A 113 3.64 -2.28 -13.05
C ALA A 113 4.35 -1.60 -14.22
N THR A 114 4.02 -2.10 -15.41
CA THR A 114 4.08 -1.35 -16.67
C THR A 114 2.66 -1.25 -17.24
N TRP A 115 2.49 -0.45 -18.29
CA TRP A 115 1.25 -0.35 -19.05
C TRP A 115 1.27 -1.24 -20.31
N ASP A 116 0.10 -1.43 -20.90
CA ASP A 116 -0.10 -1.74 -22.32
C ASP A 116 -1.06 -0.72 -22.97
N ASP A 117 -1.49 -0.94 -24.20
CA ASP A 117 -2.36 -0.07 -25.00
C ASP A 117 -3.69 0.34 -24.33
N HIS A 118 -4.35 -0.58 -23.62
CA HIS A 118 -5.59 -0.32 -22.89
C HIS A 118 -5.41 0.66 -21.70
N ASP A 119 -4.26 0.59 -21.02
CA ASP A 119 -3.87 1.57 -19.98
C ASP A 119 -3.44 2.90 -20.60
N TYR A 120 -2.86 2.82 -21.80
CA TYR A 120 -2.42 3.97 -22.59
C TYR A 120 -3.60 4.79 -23.11
N GLY A 121 -4.75 4.13 -23.34
CA GLY A 121 -6.05 4.75 -23.61
C GLY A 121 -6.60 4.52 -25.02
N ALA A 122 -5.97 3.67 -25.83
CA ALA A 122 -6.46 3.30 -27.16
C ALA A 122 -5.98 1.89 -27.53
N ASP A 123 -6.92 1.02 -27.90
CA ASP A 123 -6.67 -0.32 -28.46
C ASP A 123 -5.77 -0.24 -29.71
N ASP A 124 -4.72 -1.06 -29.75
CA ASP A 124 -3.63 -1.01 -30.74
C ASP A 124 -2.99 0.39 -30.90
N GLY A 125 -3.16 1.25 -29.90
CA GLY A 125 -2.72 2.63 -29.87
C GLY A 125 -1.25 2.78 -29.54
N GLY A 126 -0.62 3.82 -30.07
CA GLY A 126 0.80 4.10 -29.86
C GLY A 126 1.08 5.58 -29.64
N ALA A 127 2.31 5.99 -29.94
CA ALA A 127 2.82 7.34 -29.66
C ALA A 127 1.95 8.50 -30.21
N ASP A 128 1.06 8.23 -31.16
CA ASP A 128 0.17 9.22 -31.79
C ASP A 128 -1.12 9.50 -30.99
N PHE A 129 -1.41 8.74 -29.92
CA PHE A 129 -2.57 9.02 -29.06
C PHE A 129 -2.44 10.38 -28.38
N ALA A 130 -3.43 11.24 -28.57
CA ALA A 130 -3.43 12.60 -28.01
C ALA A 130 -3.49 12.60 -26.46
N GLY A 131 -4.15 11.60 -25.85
CA GLY A 131 -4.36 11.51 -24.40
C GLY A 131 -3.19 10.93 -23.60
N LYS A 132 -2.07 10.57 -24.25
CA LYS A 132 -0.95 9.81 -23.65
C LYS A 132 -0.33 10.43 -22.39
N GLU A 133 -0.27 11.77 -22.31
CA GLU A 133 0.28 12.43 -21.12
C GLU A 133 -0.67 12.32 -19.93
N GLY A 134 -1.98 12.45 -20.17
CA GLY A 134 -3.00 12.21 -19.15
C GLY A 134 -3.00 10.75 -18.69
N ALA A 135 -2.89 9.81 -19.63
CA ALA A 135 -2.76 8.38 -19.31
C ALA A 135 -1.56 8.10 -18.40
N LYS A 136 -0.39 8.66 -18.73
CA LYS A 136 0.83 8.53 -17.92
C LYS A 136 0.66 9.15 -16.54
N GLU A 137 0.07 10.35 -16.44
CA GLU A 137 -0.18 10.99 -15.15
C GLU A 137 -1.05 10.12 -14.24
N GLU A 138 -2.09 9.51 -14.81
CA GLU A 138 -3.00 8.62 -14.08
C GLU A 138 -2.35 7.31 -13.66
N PHE A 139 -1.59 6.68 -14.54
CA PHE A 139 -0.80 5.50 -14.22
C PHE A 139 0.12 5.78 -13.02
N LEU A 140 0.90 6.87 -13.11
CA LEU A 140 1.86 7.23 -12.06
C LEU A 140 1.16 7.57 -10.74
N ARG A 141 -0.04 8.17 -10.78
CA ARG A 141 -0.84 8.39 -9.58
C ARG A 141 -1.33 7.07 -8.98
N PHE A 142 -1.94 6.21 -9.79
CA PHE A 142 -2.58 4.98 -9.33
C PHE A 142 -1.58 4.01 -8.67
N PHE A 143 -0.36 3.94 -9.23
CA PHE A 143 0.76 3.19 -8.66
C PHE A 143 1.55 3.97 -7.61
N SER A 144 1.06 5.14 -7.19
CA SER A 144 1.63 5.95 -6.11
C SER A 144 3.12 6.29 -6.32
N ILE A 145 3.52 6.52 -7.58
CA ILE A 145 4.89 6.85 -7.93
C ILE A 145 5.25 8.24 -7.38
N PRO A 146 6.37 8.43 -6.66
CA PRO A 146 6.75 9.71 -6.05
C PRO A 146 6.80 10.89 -7.03
N ARG A 147 6.50 12.09 -6.56
CA ARG A 147 6.45 13.33 -7.38
C ARG A 147 7.81 13.74 -7.96
N ASP A 148 8.88 13.33 -7.33
CA ASP A 148 10.29 13.54 -7.71
C ASP A 148 10.89 12.35 -8.48
N ALA A 149 10.11 11.29 -8.74
CA ALA A 149 10.61 10.11 -9.44
C ALA A 149 11.08 10.44 -10.87
N PRO A 150 12.28 9.98 -11.31
CA PRO A 150 12.82 10.26 -12.64
C PRO A 150 11.94 9.83 -13.83
N VAL A 151 10.98 8.92 -13.63
CA VAL A 151 10.01 8.52 -14.66
C VAL A 151 9.06 9.66 -15.05
N ARG A 152 8.86 10.65 -14.18
CA ARG A 152 8.00 11.80 -14.48
C ARG A 152 8.57 12.67 -15.60
N GLY A 153 9.89 12.78 -15.71
CA GLY A 153 10.58 13.62 -16.70
C GLY A 153 10.83 12.99 -18.07
N ARG A 154 10.35 11.77 -18.35
CA ARG A 154 10.56 11.07 -19.64
C ARG A 154 9.24 10.67 -20.28
N ALA A 155 9.24 10.32 -21.57
CA ALA A 155 8.07 9.68 -22.19
C ALA A 155 7.88 8.26 -21.65
N GLY A 156 6.63 7.84 -21.46
CA GLY A 156 6.27 6.50 -20.98
C GLY A 156 6.55 6.22 -19.50
N VAL A 157 6.40 4.94 -19.11
CA VAL A 157 6.42 4.48 -17.70
C VAL A 157 7.53 3.48 -17.38
N TYR A 158 8.43 3.19 -18.34
CA TYR A 158 9.48 2.19 -18.18
C TYR A 158 10.42 2.51 -17.01
N SER A 159 10.79 1.48 -16.26
CA SER A 159 11.70 1.57 -15.13
C SER A 159 12.46 0.26 -14.92
N ALA A 160 13.53 0.31 -14.15
CA ALA A 160 14.29 -0.85 -13.71
C ALA A 160 14.42 -0.81 -12.18
N ARG A 161 14.41 -1.99 -11.55
CA ARG A 161 14.49 -2.15 -10.10
C ARG A 161 15.37 -3.35 -9.78
N VAL A 162 16.06 -3.30 -8.64
CA VAL A 162 16.92 -4.37 -8.14
C VAL A 162 16.46 -4.70 -6.73
N TRP A 163 16.26 -5.99 -6.46
CA TRP A 163 15.94 -6.51 -5.13
C TRP A 163 16.99 -7.54 -4.73
N GLY A 164 17.29 -7.59 -3.42
CA GLY A 164 18.25 -8.51 -2.85
C GLY A 164 19.62 -7.89 -2.55
N PRO A 165 20.57 -8.72 -2.09
CA PRO A 165 21.90 -8.27 -1.71
C PRO A 165 22.68 -7.72 -2.93
N PRO A 166 23.60 -6.77 -2.72
CA PRO A 166 24.50 -6.28 -3.76
C PRO A 166 25.50 -7.34 -4.24
#